data_AF-N9N980-F1
#
_entry.id   AF-N9N980-F1
#
_cell.length_a   1.000
_cell.length_b   1.000
_cell.length_c   1.000
_cell.angle_alpha   90.00
_cell.angle_beta   90.00
_cell.angle_gamma   90.00
#
_symmetry.space_group_name_H-M   'P 1'
#
loop_
_entity.id
_entity.type
_entity.pdbx_description
1 polymer ?
#
loop_
_entity_poly.entity_id
_entity_poly.type
_entity_poly.pdbx_seq_one_letter_code
_entity_poly.pdbx_strand_id
1 'polypeptide(L)' 'MEQERAASVIINNDVDQKNYEYLLTQVDQVAIEYAVNELATQNKRPYLSNIFKVLDISPRK' A
#
# COMPACT_ATOMS: atom_id res chain seq x y z
N MET A 1 3.39 3.26 25.76
CA MET A 1 2.46 2.86 24.68
C MET A 1 3.22 3.03 23.38
N GLU A 2 3.70 1.94 22.80
CA GLU A 2 4.29 1.96 21.46
C GLU A 2 3.17 2.24 20.46
N GLN A 3 3.02 3.49 20.03
CA GLN A 3 2.21 3.79 18.86
C GLN A 3 2.97 3.29 17.64
N GLU A 4 2.58 2.08 17.24
CA GLU A 4 2.56 1.53 15.88
C GLU A 4 3.31 2.38 14.86
N ARG A 5 4.52 1.93 14.51
CA ARG A 5 5.19 2.39 13.29
C ARG A 5 4.20 2.18 12.14
N ALA A 6 3.75 3.26 11.52
CA ALA A 6 2.91 3.24 10.32
C ALA A 6 3.41 2.13 9.39
N ALA A 7 2.57 1.11 9.16
CA ALA A 7 2.99 -0.11 8.49
C ALA A 7 3.44 0.24 7.06
N SER A 8 4.75 0.28 6.86
CA SER A 8 5.34 0.63 5.57
C SER A 8 4.90 -0.40 4.54
N VAL A 9 4.46 0.09 3.36
CA VAL A 9 4.12 -0.75 2.21
C VAL A 9 5.24 -1.76 1.98
N ILE A 10 4.89 -3.04 1.82
CA ILE A 10 5.89 -4.09 1.63
C ILE A 10 6.32 -4.10 0.16
N ILE A 11 7.61 -3.85 -0.06
CA ILE A 11 8.27 -3.86 -1.38
C ILE A 11 9.36 -4.94 -1.36
N ASN A 12 9.23 -5.99 -2.18
CA ASN A 12 10.15 -7.13 -2.15
C ASN A 12 11.02 -7.27 -3.41
N ASN A 13 10.70 -6.56 -4.48
CA ASN A 13 11.39 -6.68 -5.77
C ASN A 13 11.20 -5.41 -6.63
N ASP A 14 11.88 -5.35 -7.77
CA ASP A 14 11.81 -4.20 -8.69
C ASP A 14 10.41 -3.98 -9.30
N VAL A 15 9.60 -5.03 -9.44
CA VAL A 15 8.22 -4.92 -9.95
C VAL A 15 7.33 -4.25 -8.91
N ASP A 16 7.50 -4.60 -7.63
CA ASP A 16 6.84 -3.92 -6.51
C ASP A 16 7.24 -2.44 -6.48
N GLN A 17 8.53 -2.14 -6.59
CA GLN A 17 9.01 -0.76 -6.59
C GLN A 17 8.37 0.07 -7.71
N LYS A 18 8.37 -0.44 -8.95
CA LYS A 18 7.75 0.24 -10.11
C LYS A 18 6.25 0.45 -9.93
N ASN A 19 5.57 -0.51 -9.30
CA ASN A 19 4.15 -0.41 -9.00
C ASN A 19 3.88 0.60 -7.87
N TYR A 20 4.74 0.69 -6.87
CA TYR A 20 4.62 1.70 -5.82
C TYR A 20 4.85 3.11 -6.37
N GLU A 21 5.87 3.30 -7.22
CA GLU A 21 6.10 4.55 -7.92
C GLU A 21 4.90 4.94 -8.79
N TYR A 22 4.33 3.97 -9.52
CA TYR A 22 3.10 4.20 -10.28
C TYR A 22 1.93 4.60 -9.36
N LEU A 23 1.74 3.91 -8.24
CA LEU A 23 0.70 4.22 -7.26
C LEU A 23 0.81 5.66 -6.74
N LEU A 24 2.03 6.11 -6.45
CA LEU A 24 2.30 7.49 -6.01
C LEU A 24 1.96 8.55 -7.07
N THR A 25 1.84 8.18 -8.35
CA THR A 25 1.34 9.09 -9.41
C THR A 25 -0.18 9.14 -9.51
N GLN A 26 -0.88 8.15 -8.94
CA GLN A 26 -2.34 8.02 -9.03
C GLN A 26 -3.05 8.55 -7.79
N VAL A 27 -2.41 8.43 -6.62
CA VAL A 27 -3.00 8.81 -5.33
C VAL A 27 -2.01 9.52 -4.43
N ASP A 28 -2.55 10.34 -3.54
CA ASP A 28 -1.76 10.95 -2.47
C ASP A 28 -1.39 9.94 -1.38
N GLN A 29 -0.33 10.27 -0.63
CA GLN A 29 0.18 9.44 0.46
C GLN A 29 -0.90 9.13 1.52
N VAL A 30 -1.85 10.03 1.75
CA VAL A 30 -2.97 9.83 2.70
C VAL A 30 -3.85 8.65 2.30
N ALA A 31 -4.09 8.44 1.00
CA ALA A 31 -4.87 7.30 0.53
C ALA A 31 -4.11 5.98 0.73
N ILE A 32 -2.79 6.01 0.55
CA ILE A 32 -1.92 4.84 0.81
C ILE A 32 -1.93 4.50 2.30
N GLU A 33 -1.83 5.50 3.18
CA GLU A 33 -1.92 5.33 4.63
C GLU A 33 -3.29 4.78 5.05
N TYR A 34 -4.37 5.28 4.46
CA TYR A 34 -5.71 4.72 4.65
C TYR A 34 -5.75 3.24 4.28
N ALA A 35 -5.25 2.87 3.09
CA ALA A 35 -5.26 1.48 2.64
C ALA A 35 -4.41 0.56 3.52
N VAL A 36 -3.27 1.05 3.99
CA VAL A 36 -2.42 0.35 4.96
C VAL A 36 -3.17 0.10 6.27
N ASN A 37 -3.81 1.13 6.82
CA ASN A 37 -4.57 1.02 8.07
C ASN A 37 -5.76 0.06 7.90
N GLU A 38 -6.47 0.14 6.77
CA GLU A 38 -7.60 -0.74 6.47
C GLU A 38 -7.17 -2.21 6.27
N LEU A 39 -5.94 -2.45 5.83
CA LEU A 39 -5.38 -3.80 5.81
C LEU A 39 -4.99 -4.26 7.22
N ALA A 40 -4.45 -3.37 8.05
CA ALA A 40 -4.12 -3.66 9.44
C ALA A 40 -5.38 -4.03 10.26
N THR A 41 -6.50 -3.31 10.10
CA THR A 41 -7.79 -3.65 10.75
C THR A 41 -8.30 -5.04 10.35
N GLN A 42 -7.97 -5.47 9.13
CA GLN A 42 -8.30 -6.79 8.60
C GLN A 42 -7.26 -7.88 8.92
N ASN A 43 -6.24 -7.58 9.74
CA ASN A 43 -5.08 -8.45 9.99
C ASN A 43 -4.38 -8.92 8.69
N LYS A 44 -4.45 -8.11 7.63
CA LYS A 44 -3.79 -8.34 6.35
C LYS A 44 -2.49 -7.56 6.29
N ARG A 45 -1.54 -8.10 5.53
CA ARG A 45 -0.27 -7.42 5.25
C ARG A 45 -0.44 -6.37 4.14
N PRO A 46 0.21 -5.20 4.26
CA PRO A 46 0.15 -4.13 3.27
C PRO A 46 1.06 -4.41 2.07
N TYR A 47 0.85 -5.53 1.39
CA TYR A 47 1.42 -5.77 0.06
C TYR A 47 0.76 -4.84 -0.96
N LEU A 48 1.52 -4.40 -1.97
CA LEU A 48 0.99 -3.58 -3.06
C LEU A 48 -0.27 -4.15 -3.69
N SER A 49 -0.29 -5.46 -3.96
CA SER A 49 -1.46 -6.13 -4.55
C SER A 49 -2.74 -5.99 -3.71
N ASN A 50 -2.62 -5.86 -2.39
CA ASN A 50 -3.74 -5.59 -1.49
C ASN A 50 -4.10 -4.10 -1.49
N ILE A 51 -3.10 -3.22 -1.51
CA ILE A 51 -3.32 -1.77 -1.55
C ILE A 51 -4.04 -1.36 -2.84
N PHE A 52 -3.62 -1.89 -3.99
CA PHE A 52 -4.31 -1.70 -5.27
C PHE A 52 -5.79 -2.12 -5.20
N LYS A 53 -6.10 -3.24 -4.54
CA LYS A 53 -7.49 -3.70 -4.36
C LYS A 53 -8.30 -2.79 -3.45
N VAL A 54 -7.72 -2.33 -2.34
CA VAL A 54 -8.43 -1.43 -1.41
C VAL A 54 -8.71 -0.08 -2.06
N LEU A 55 -7.79 0.42 -2.87
CA LEU A 55 -7.92 1.70 -3.57
C LEU A 55 -8.64 1.61 -4.92
N ASP A 56 -9.02 0.40 -5.35
CA ASP A 56 -9.63 0.12 -6.65
C ASP A 56 -8.80 0.64 -7.85
N ILE A 57 -7.48 0.47 -7.76
CA ILE A 57 -6.51 0.88 -8.80
C ILE A 57 -5.96 -0.35 -9.49
N SER A 58 -5.88 -0.31 -10.82
CA SER A 58 -5.22 -1.37 -11.59
C SER A 58 -3.69 -1.25 -11.49
N PRO A 59 -2.94 -2.32 -11.19
CA PRO A 59 -1.49 -2.27 -11.20
C PRO A 59 -0.95 -2.06 -12.61
N ARG A 60 0.29 -1.58 -12.71
CA ARG A 60 0.97 -1.41 -14.00
C ARG A 60 1.26 -2.78 -14.61
N LYS A 61 0.91 -2.95 -15.90
CA LYS A 61 1.19 -4.16 -16.68
C LYS A 61 2.68 -4.37 -16.94
#